data_AF-A0A1D2VRL9-F1
#
_entry.id   AF-A0A1D2VRL9-F1
#
_cell.length_a   1.000
_cell.length_b   1.000
_cell.length_c   1.000
_cell.angle_alpha   90.00
_cell.angle_beta   90.00
_cell.angle_gamma   90.00
#
_symmetry.space_group_name_H-M   'P 1'
#
loop_
_entity.id
_entity.type
_entity.pdbx_description
1 polymer ?
#
loop_
_entity_poly.entity_id
_entity_poly.type
_entity_poly.pdbx_seq_one_letter_code
_entity_poly.pdbx_strand_id
1 'polypeptide(L)'
;VLRIRKPLSDITQNWSDFEKITCRRLVLFDWYASQTDLNVSFKPIEINEFPRYEQGSPIISCIYWDFKKEYYVTSVDIIYLLERLSGINSFDMKEKNRIRRNLQTLESLTIGKPKNFNKNNLNPYELDKFFKLIMSFNSPKPRNIEKDLKIYKWELLEEALQRVLGKYCFDLSNDQTAGLMR
;
A
#
# COMPACT_ATOMS: atom_id res chain seq x y z
N VAL A 1 13.10 7.89 -13.25
CA VAL A 1 11.66 8.19 -13.08
C VAL A 1 10.92 6.90 -12.70
N LEU A 2 9.86 6.98 -11.90
CA LEU A 2 9.00 5.82 -11.59
C LEU A 2 8.14 5.49 -12.82
N ARG A 3 8.19 4.24 -13.28
CA ARG A 3 7.34 3.73 -14.37
C ARG A 3 6.51 2.55 -13.89
N ILE A 4 5.20 2.72 -13.85
CA ILE A 4 4.27 1.64 -13.54
C ILE A 4 3.79 1.02 -14.87
N ARG A 5 4.02 -0.29 -15.06
CA ARG A 5 3.81 -0.96 -16.37
C ARG A 5 2.35 -1.01 -16.83
N LYS A 6 1.38 -0.85 -15.92
CA LYS A 6 -0.07 -0.87 -16.19
C LYS A 6 -0.79 0.08 -15.24
N PRO A 7 -2.01 0.55 -15.56
CA PRO A 7 -2.81 1.34 -14.63
C PRO A 7 -3.12 0.57 -13.35
N LEU A 8 -2.85 1.15 -12.18
CA LEU A 8 -3.18 0.51 -10.90
C LEU A 8 -4.68 0.27 -10.71
N SER A 9 -5.54 0.96 -11.48
CA SER A 9 -6.97 0.70 -11.56
C SER A 9 -7.31 -0.70 -12.08
N ASP A 10 -6.42 -1.38 -12.81
CA ASP A 10 -6.65 -2.77 -13.26
C ASP A 10 -6.87 -3.72 -12.07
N ILE A 11 -6.26 -3.44 -10.92
CA ILE A 11 -6.42 -4.22 -9.69
C ILE A 11 -7.84 -4.15 -9.12
N THR A 12 -8.63 -3.13 -9.46
CA THR A 12 -10.00 -2.99 -8.95
C THR A 12 -11.02 -3.74 -9.81
N GLN A 13 -10.59 -4.39 -10.88
CA GLN A 13 -11.44 -5.08 -11.84
C GLN A 13 -11.40 -6.60 -11.65
N ASN A 14 -12.47 -7.29 -12.06
CA ASN A 14 -12.53 -8.76 -12.11
C ASN A 14 -12.15 -9.45 -10.79
N TRP A 15 -12.72 -8.99 -9.66
CA TRP A 15 -12.55 -9.64 -8.36
C TRP A 15 -13.15 -11.05 -8.37
N SER A 16 -12.41 -12.02 -7.83
CA SER A 16 -12.94 -13.37 -7.60
C SER A 16 -14.02 -13.33 -6.54
N ASP A 17 -14.87 -14.36 -6.50
CA ASP A 17 -15.95 -14.40 -5.49
C ASP A 17 -15.39 -14.45 -4.07
N PHE A 18 -14.24 -15.11 -3.88
CA PHE A 18 -13.54 -15.09 -2.60
C PHE A 18 -13.06 -13.68 -2.22
N GLU A 19 -12.47 -12.93 -3.16
CA GLU A 19 -12.04 -11.55 -2.92
C GLU A 19 -13.22 -10.61 -2.63
N LYS A 20 -14.35 -10.80 -3.31
CA LYS A 20 -15.59 -10.04 -3.04
C LYS A 20 -16.13 -10.33 -1.64
N ILE A 21 -16.19 -11.60 -1.24
CA ILE A 21 -16.68 -12.04 0.07
C ILE A 21 -15.78 -11.52 1.19
N THR A 22 -14.46 -11.63 1.01
CA THR A 22 -13.48 -11.19 2.00
C THR A 22 -13.19 -9.68 1.94
N CYS A 23 -13.71 -8.99 0.91
CA CYS A 23 -13.45 -7.58 0.63
C CYS A 23 -11.95 -7.24 0.54
N ARG A 24 -11.12 -8.21 0.10
CA ARG A 24 -9.67 -8.06 0.02
C ARG A 24 -9.09 -8.80 -1.17
N ARG A 25 -8.22 -8.11 -1.90
CA ARG A 25 -7.32 -8.65 -2.93
C ARG A 25 -5.88 -8.44 -2.50
N LEU A 26 -5.07 -9.49 -2.60
CA LEU A 26 -3.63 -9.39 -2.41
C LEU A 26 -2.96 -9.02 -3.72
N VAL A 27 -2.09 -8.02 -3.68
CA VAL A 27 -1.41 -7.50 -4.85
C VAL A 27 0.08 -7.66 -4.65
N LEU A 28 0.68 -8.54 -5.45
CA LEU A 28 2.12 -8.72 -5.53
C LEU A 28 2.70 -7.62 -6.41
N PHE A 29 3.76 -6.98 -5.93
CA PHE A 29 4.55 -6.02 -6.68
C PHE A 29 5.92 -6.62 -6.99
N ASP A 30 6.39 -6.36 -8.19
CA ASP A 30 7.73 -6.71 -8.66
C ASP A 30 8.37 -5.47 -9.29
N TRP A 31 9.67 -5.32 -9.13
CA TRP A 31 10.37 -4.12 -9.58
C TRP A 31 11.79 -4.42 -10.00
N TYR A 32 12.29 -3.58 -10.90
CA TYR A 32 13.70 -3.51 -11.24
C TYR A 32 14.10 -2.07 -11.52
N ALA A 33 15.31 -1.73 -11.13
CA ALA A 33 15.92 -0.46 -11.49
C ALA A 33 16.67 -0.62 -12.83
N SER A 34 16.51 0.37 -13.68
CA SER A 34 17.38 0.64 -14.83
C SER A 34 18.15 1.93 -14.54
N GLN A 35 19.12 2.31 -15.38
CA GLN A 35 20.00 3.46 -15.13
C GLN A 35 19.24 4.75 -14.77
N THR A 36 18.09 4.99 -15.39
CA THR A 36 17.30 6.20 -15.15
C THR A 36 15.95 5.93 -14.52
N ASP A 37 15.43 4.70 -14.59
CA ASP A 37 14.03 4.41 -14.28
C ASP A 37 13.83 3.24 -13.32
N LEU A 38 12.94 3.43 -12.35
CA LEU A 38 12.41 2.39 -11.48
C LEU A 38 11.14 1.83 -12.13
N ASN A 39 11.22 0.61 -12.63
CA ASN A 39 10.11 -0.04 -13.31
C ASN A 39 9.37 -0.94 -12.32
N VAL A 40 8.07 -0.70 -12.15
CA VAL A 40 7.21 -1.43 -11.23
C VAL A 40 6.11 -2.13 -12.01
N SER A 41 5.90 -3.39 -11.67
CA SER A 41 4.82 -4.22 -12.16
C SER A 41 4.07 -4.82 -10.98
N PHE A 42 2.84 -5.25 -11.23
CA PHE A 42 2.00 -5.81 -10.20
C PHE A 42 1.05 -6.85 -10.77
N LYS A 43 0.59 -7.76 -9.93
CA LYS A 43 -0.46 -8.73 -10.26
C LYS A 43 -1.25 -9.11 -9.02
N PRO A 44 -2.56 -9.43 -9.16
CA PRO A 44 -3.28 -10.09 -8.09
C PRO A 44 -2.65 -11.48 -7.84
N ILE A 45 -2.66 -11.91 -6.58
CA ILE A 45 -2.27 -13.27 -6.19
C ILE A 45 -3.31 -13.85 -5.24
N GLU A 46 -3.41 -15.17 -5.20
CA GLU A 46 -4.23 -15.85 -4.21
C GLU A 46 -3.53 -15.91 -2.85
N ILE A 47 -4.31 -16.02 -1.77
CA ILE A 47 -3.77 -16.14 -0.41
C ILE A 47 -2.85 -17.36 -0.24
N ASN A 48 -3.11 -18.45 -0.98
CA ASN A 48 -2.31 -19.66 -0.94
C ASN A 48 -0.94 -19.48 -1.64
N GLU A 49 -0.81 -18.49 -2.52
CA GLU A 49 0.45 -18.16 -3.16
C GLU A 49 1.34 -17.26 -2.29
N PHE A 50 0.78 -16.59 -1.29
CA PHE A 50 1.49 -15.65 -0.40
C PHE A 50 2.80 -16.22 0.17
N PRO A 51 2.86 -17.47 0.71
CA PRO A 51 4.10 -18.02 1.27
C PRO A 51 5.25 -18.14 0.27
N ARG A 52 4.95 -18.21 -1.04
CA ARG A 52 5.98 -18.34 -2.10
C ARG A 52 6.77 -17.05 -2.32
N TYR A 53 6.19 -15.91 -1.95
CA TYR A 53 6.70 -14.57 -2.30
C TYR A 53 7.19 -13.77 -1.09
N GLU A 54 6.93 -14.26 0.13
CA GLU A 54 7.20 -13.55 1.40
C GLU A 54 8.67 -13.11 1.56
N GLN A 55 9.61 -13.76 0.86
CA GLN A 55 11.06 -13.51 0.99
C GLN A 55 11.64 -12.44 0.06
N GLY A 56 10.85 -11.77 -0.79
CA GLY A 56 11.47 -10.75 -1.66
C GLY A 56 10.54 -9.77 -2.34
N SER A 57 9.27 -10.12 -2.55
CA SER A 57 8.36 -9.25 -3.29
C SER A 57 7.32 -8.63 -2.35
N PRO A 58 7.12 -7.29 -2.36
CA PRO A 58 6.10 -6.65 -1.57
C PRO A 58 4.71 -7.14 -1.98
N ILE A 59 3.91 -7.48 -0.99
CA ILE A 59 2.50 -7.81 -1.17
C ILE A 59 1.71 -6.87 -0.27
N ILE A 60 0.74 -6.18 -0.86
CA ILE A 60 -0.16 -5.28 -0.13
C ILE A 60 -1.62 -5.64 -0.38
N SER A 61 -2.50 -5.06 0.42
CA SER A 61 -3.95 -5.28 0.31
C SER A 61 -4.61 -4.17 -0.48
N CYS A 62 -5.34 -4.53 -1.54
CA CYS A 62 -6.41 -3.69 -2.08
C CYS A 62 -7.71 -4.10 -1.38
N ILE A 63 -8.38 -3.13 -0.75
CA ILE A 63 -9.47 -3.40 0.21
C ILE A 63 -10.73 -2.73 -0.31
N TYR A 64 -11.79 -3.51 -0.50
CA TYR A 64 -13.07 -2.96 -0.94
C TYR A 64 -13.90 -2.48 0.26
N TRP A 65 -14.44 -1.26 0.17
CA TRP A 65 -15.35 -0.73 1.18
C TRP A 65 -16.80 -0.74 0.65
N ASP A 66 -17.61 -1.63 1.21
CA ASP A 66 -19.00 -1.87 0.81
C ASP A 66 -19.91 -0.62 0.87
N PHE A 67 -19.77 0.24 1.88
CA PHE A 67 -20.60 1.45 2.01
C PHE A 67 -20.21 2.53 1.00
N LYS A 68 -18.91 2.70 0.73
CA LYS A 68 -18.41 3.70 -0.21
C LYS A 68 -18.39 3.23 -1.66
N LYS A 69 -18.45 1.92 -1.89
CA LYS A 69 -18.29 1.27 -3.21
C LYS A 69 -16.95 1.63 -3.87
N GLU A 70 -15.93 1.82 -3.05
CA GLU A 70 -14.59 2.25 -3.44
C GLU A 70 -13.52 1.32 -2.89
N TYR A 71 -12.30 1.42 -3.43
CA TYR A 71 -11.15 0.62 -3.02
C TYR A 71 -10.14 1.46 -2.26
N TYR A 72 -9.53 0.86 -1.25
CA TYR A 72 -8.63 1.52 -0.32
C TYR A 72 -7.35 0.71 -0.11
N VAL A 73 -6.30 1.43 0.30
CA VAL A 73 -5.03 0.89 0.77
C VAL A 73 -4.68 1.53 2.11
N THR A 74 -4.02 0.78 3.00
CA THR A 74 -3.62 1.30 4.31
C THR A 74 -2.29 2.06 4.23
N SER A 75 -2.09 3.02 5.14
CA SER A 75 -0.79 3.71 5.25
C SER A 75 0.36 2.76 5.60
N VAL A 76 0.07 1.69 6.33
CA VAL A 76 1.04 0.64 6.68
C VAL A 76 1.49 -0.09 5.42
N ASP A 77 0.54 -0.48 4.56
CA ASP A 77 0.83 -1.10 3.27
C ASP A 77 1.61 -0.17 2.34
N ILE A 78 1.25 1.12 2.26
CA ILE A 78 1.97 2.10 1.44
C ILE A 78 3.43 2.22 1.90
N ILE A 79 3.67 2.39 3.21
CA ILE A 79 5.03 2.51 3.75
C ILE A 79 5.82 1.23 3.49
N TYR A 80 5.21 0.07 3.71
CA TYR A 80 5.84 -1.23 3.45
C TYR A 80 6.24 -1.37 1.97
N LEU A 81 5.36 -1.00 1.05
CA LEU A 81 5.65 -1.02 -0.37
C LEU A 81 6.80 -0.07 -0.72
N LEU A 82 6.83 1.13 -0.15
CA LEU A 82 7.90 2.10 -0.35
C LEU A 82 9.25 1.60 0.18
N GLU A 83 9.28 0.96 1.34
CA GLU A 83 10.50 0.33 1.89
C GLU A 83 11.07 -0.65 0.85
N ARG A 84 10.24 -1.58 0.38
CA ARG A 84 10.66 -2.60 -0.60
C ARG A 84 11.11 -1.99 -1.93
N LEU A 85 10.32 -1.08 -2.51
CA LEU A 85 10.63 -0.47 -3.81
C LEU A 85 11.88 0.41 -3.76
N SER A 86 12.23 0.98 -2.59
CA SER A 86 13.46 1.76 -2.41
C SER A 86 14.72 0.91 -2.23
N GLY A 87 14.59 -0.42 -2.11
CA GLY A 87 15.71 -1.31 -1.77
C GLY A 87 16.15 -1.21 -0.30
N ILE A 88 15.45 -0.43 0.53
CA ILE A 88 15.78 -0.23 1.94
C ILE A 88 15.00 -1.24 2.79
N ASN A 89 15.73 -2.08 3.53
CA ASN A 89 15.14 -3.15 4.35
C ASN A 89 14.12 -2.65 5.37
N SER A 90 14.31 -1.46 5.93
CA SER A 90 13.36 -0.79 6.84
C SER A 90 13.70 0.69 6.96
N PHE A 91 12.72 1.58 6.80
CA PHE A 91 12.88 2.99 7.10
C PHE A 91 12.98 3.20 8.62
N ASP A 92 13.82 4.14 9.03
CA ASP A 92 13.86 4.59 10.41
C ASP A 92 12.59 5.40 10.77
N MET A 93 12.43 5.74 12.05
CA MET A 93 11.24 6.50 12.48
C MET A 93 11.18 7.91 11.93
N LYS A 94 12.33 8.55 11.66
CA LYS A 94 12.39 9.90 11.09
C LYS A 94 11.87 9.88 9.66
N GLU A 95 12.31 8.91 8.89
CA GLU A 95 11.94 8.72 7.50
C GLU A 95 10.48 8.29 7.37
N LYS A 96 10.01 7.35 8.21
CA LYS A 96 8.59 7.02 8.30
C LYS A 96 7.72 8.25 8.59
N ASN A 97 8.17 9.15 9.46
CA ASN A 97 7.45 10.40 9.74
C ASN A 97 7.51 11.39 8.57
N ARG A 98 8.62 11.47 7.83
CA ARG A 98 8.73 12.26 6.59
C ARG A 98 7.76 11.77 5.53
N ILE A 99 7.72 10.46 5.29
CA ILE A 99 6.80 9.82 4.35
C ILE A 99 5.35 10.09 4.76
N ARG A 100 4.99 9.91 6.04
CA ARG A 100 3.64 10.23 6.54
C ARG A 100 3.22 11.67 6.26
N ARG A 101 4.13 12.65 6.40
CA ARG A 101 3.85 14.06 6.06
C ARG A 101 3.64 14.25 4.55
N ASN A 102 4.43 13.60 3.70
CA ASN A 102 4.20 13.64 2.24
C ASN A 102 2.81 13.05 1.93
N LEU A 103 2.43 11.93 2.54
CA LEU A 103 1.12 11.31 2.34
C LEU A 103 -0.05 12.13 2.91
N GLN A 104 0.15 13.01 3.90
CA GLN A 104 -0.93 13.87 4.44
C GLN A 104 -1.48 14.86 3.42
N THR A 105 -0.72 15.16 2.36
CA THR A 105 -1.17 16.02 1.26
C THR A 105 -2.09 15.31 0.27
N LEU A 106 -2.27 13.99 0.42
CA LEU A 106 -3.31 13.21 -0.27
C LEU A 106 -4.54 13.11 0.62
N GLU A 107 -5.71 13.05 -0.01
CA GLU A 107 -6.95 12.80 0.73
C GLU A 107 -6.88 11.45 1.45
N SER A 108 -7.01 11.49 2.78
CA SER A 108 -6.90 10.31 3.64
C SER A 108 -8.02 10.29 4.65
N LEU A 109 -8.54 9.10 4.93
CA LEU A 109 -9.49 8.89 6.01
C LEU A 109 -8.76 8.30 7.21
N THR A 110 -9.10 8.79 8.40
CA THR A 110 -8.68 8.17 9.65
C THR A 110 -9.79 7.24 10.12
N ILE A 111 -9.47 5.96 10.27
CA ILE A 111 -10.35 4.94 10.86
C ILE A 111 -9.73 4.43 12.14
N GLY A 112 -10.53 4.01 13.12
CA GLY A 112 -10.00 3.56 14.41
C GLY A 112 -10.94 3.89 15.56
N LYS A 113 -10.37 4.36 16.68
CA LYS A 113 -11.12 4.54 17.93
C LYS A 113 -12.26 5.56 17.78
N PRO A 114 -13.33 5.44 18.59
CA PRO A 114 -14.55 6.24 18.43
C PRO A 114 -14.37 7.76 18.39
N LYS A 115 -13.29 8.27 19.02
CA LYS A 115 -12.96 9.70 19.03
C LYS A 115 -12.71 10.29 17.63
N ASN A 116 -12.41 9.46 16.62
CA ASN A 116 -12.10 9.92 15.27
C ASN A 116 -13.28 9.93 14.31
N PHE A 117 -14.45 9.40 14.70
CA PHE A 117 -15.61 9.33 13.81
C PHE A 117 -16.17 10.73 13.45
N ASN A 118 -16.01 11.72 14.33
CA ASN A 118 -16.53 13.08 14.11
C ASN A 118 -15.76 13.91 13.08
N LYS A 119 -14.58 13.46 12.61
CA LYS A 119 -13.73 14.27 11.71
C LYS A 119 -14.05 14.12 10.22
N ASN A 120 -14.78 13.09 9.82
CA ASN A 120 -14.91 12.74 8.41
C ASN A 120 -16.33 12.97 7.84
N ASN A 121 -17.30 13.48 8.62
CA ASN A 121 -18.73 13.49 8.23
C ASN A 121 -19.25 12.12 7.79
N LEU A 122 -18.64 11.04 8.29
CA LEU A 122 -18.98 9.66 7.96
C LEU A 122 -19.73 9.04 9.11
N ASN A 123 -20.63 8.12 8.79
CA ASN A 123 -21.36 7.35 9.77
C ASN A 123 -20.38 6.55 10.66
N PRO A 124 -20.38 6.75 12.00
CA PRO A 124 -19.53 6.02 12.92
C PRO A 124 -19.61 4.50 12.78
N TYR A 125 -20.80 3.97 12.48
CA TYR A 125 -21.03 2.55 12.28
C TYR A 125 -20.28 2.01 11.05
N GLU A 126 -20.30 2.75 9.94
CA GLU A 126 -19.61 2.36 8.70
C GLU A 126 -18.09 2.34 8.89
N LEU A 127 -17.57 3.33 9.61
CA LEU A 127 -16.15 3.42 9.95
C LEU A 127 -15.70 2.29 10.89
N ASP A 128 -16.48 1.98 11.92
CA ASP A 128 -16.20 0.88 12.85
C ASP A 128 -16.24 -0.48 12.14
N LYS A 129 -17.26 -0.73 11.30
CA LYS A 129 -17.37 -1.97 10.51
C LYS A 129 -16.16 -2.12 9.58
N PHE A 130 -15.76 -1.06 8.89
CA PHE A 130 -14.61 -1.09 7.99
C PHE A 130 -13.29 -1.28 8.73
N PHE A 131 -13.12 -0.64 9.89
CA PHE A 131 -11.95 -0.84 10.74
C PHE A 131 -11.85 -2.30 11.21
N LYS A 132 -12.95 -2.88 11.72
CA LYS A 132 -13.00 -4.28 12.16
C LYS A 132 -12.72 -5.26 11.02
N LEU A 133 -13.21 -4.98 9.81
CA LEU A 133 -12.88 -5.75 8.62
C LEU A 133 -11.37 -5.76 8.36
N ILE A 134 -10.70 -4.61 8.39
CA ILE A 134 -9.25 -4.54 8.17
C ILE A 134 -8.49 -5.30 9.26
N MET A 135 -8.96 -5.24 10.51
CA MET A 135 -8.33 -5.96 11.62
C MET A 135 -8.56 -7.47 11.58
N SER A 136 -9.59 -7.97 10.86
CA SER A 136 -9.88 -9.41 10.76
C SER A 136 -9.04 -10.14 9.71
N PHE A 137 -8.33 -9.40 8.86
CA PHE A 137 -7.51 -9.95 7.79
C PHE A 137 -6.40 -10.88 8.30
N ASN A 138 -6.20 -11.99 7.58
CA ASN A 138 -5.06 -12.91 7.78
C ASN A 138 -3.76 -12.32 7.20
N SER A 139 -2.63 -13.01 7.38
CA SER A 139 -1.34 -12.53 6.85
C SER A 139 -1.38 -12.27 5.33
N PRO A 140 -0.77 -11.18 4.84
CA PRO A 140 0.01 -10.18 5.60
C PRO A 140 -0.91 -9.29 6.44
N LYS A 141 -0.77 -9.33 7.77
CA LYS A 141 -1.48 -8.43 8.67
C LYS A 141 -0.72 -7.12 8.65
N PRO A 142 -1.39 -5.96 8.50
CA PRO A 142 -0.70 -4.73 8.78
C PRO A 142 -0.28 -4.78 10.26
N ARG A 143 1.04 -4.73 10.54
CA ARG A 143 1.61 -5.02 11.86
C ARG A 143 1.23 -3.94 12.89
N ASN A 144 1.00 -4.35 14.14
CA ASN A 144 0.83 -3.49 15.34
C ASN A 144 -0.10 -2.28 15.17
N ILE A 145 -1.38 -2.52 14.84
CA ILE A 145 -2.38 -1.45 14.65
C ILE A 145 -3.26 -1.31 15.90
N GLU A 146 -2.63 -1.02 17.04
CA GLU A 146 -3.36 -0.62 18.27
C GLU A 146 -3.84 0.86 18.23
N LYS A 147 -3.65 1.53 17.10
CA LYS A 147 -3.83 2.98 16.90
C LYS A 147 -4.67 3.28 15.67
N ASP A 148 -5.02 4.55 15.52
CA ASP A 148 -5.72 5.08 14.36
C ASP A 148 -4.99 4.75 13.06
N LEU A 149 -5.71 4.15 12.13
CA LEU A 149 -5.22 3.77 10.82
C LEU A 149 -5.60 4.84 9.81
N LYS A 150 -4.64 5.22 8.98
CA LYS A 150 -4.88 6.05 7.81
C LYS A 150 -5.12 5.14 6.61
N ILE A 151 -6.21 5.37 5.91
CA ILE A 151 -6.53 4.73 4.64
C ILE A 151 -6.57 5.77 3.53
N TYR A 152 -6.21 5.36 2.33
CA TYR A 152 -6.18 6.18 1.12
C TYR A 152 -6.96 5.45 0.04
N LYS A 153 -7.62 6.18 -0.85
CA LYS A 153 -8.23 5.57 -2.03
C LYS A 153 -7.14 4.90 -2.86
N TRP A 154 -7.41 3.71 -3.38
CA TRP A 154 -6.46 2.93 -4.17
C TRP A 154 -5.97 3.72 -5.40
N GLU A 155 -6.84 4.53 -6.01
CA GLU A 155 -6.49 5.39 -7.14
C GLU A 155 -5.36 6.39 -6.86
N LEU A 156 -5.17 6.78 -5.59
CA LEU A 156 -4.13 7.72 -5.16
C LEU A 156 -2.78 7.02 -4.90
N LEU A 157 -2.71 5.68 -5.00
CA LEU A 157 -1.50 4.92 -4.71
C LEU A 157 -0.36 5.27 -5.66
N GLU A 158 -0.63 5.42 -6.96
CA GLU A 158 0.39 5.81 -7.94
C GLU A 158 1.02 7.17 -7.58
N GLU A 159 0.16 8.15 -7.29
CA GLU A 159 0.59 9.49 -6.91
C GLU A 159 1.40 9.47 -5.60
N ALA A 160 0.99 8.68 -4.62
CA ALA A 160 1.73 8.47 -3.38
C ALA A 160 3.14 7.92 -3.65
N LEU A 161 3.26 6.91 -4.51
CA LEU A 161 4.53 6.31 -4.88
C LEU A 161 5.43 7.31 -5.62
N GLN A 162 4.89 8.03 -6.61
CA GLN A 162 5.65 9.04 -7.38
C GLN A 162 6.21 10.15 -6.46
N ARG A 163 5.39 10.68 -5.55
CA ARG A 163 5.79 11.76 -4.62
C ARG A 163 6.94 11.34 -3.70
N VAL A 164 6.96 10.08 -3.26
CA VAL A 164 7.96 9.59 -2.30
C VAL A 164 9.19 9.01 -3.01
N LEU A 165 9.00 8.08 -3.96
CA LEU A 165 10.09 7.40 -4.68
C LEU A 165 10.84 8.32 -5.62
N GLY A 166 10.23 9.42 -6.07
CA GLY A 166 10.91 10.43 -6.88
C GLY A 166 12.22 10.90 -6.25
N LYS A 167 12.34 10.94 -4.91
CA LYS A 167 13.57 11.33 -4.21
C LYS A 167 14.63 10.22 -4.20
N TYR A 168 14.23 8.96 -4.06
CA TYR A 168 15.14 7.81 -3.96
C TYR A 168 15.69 7.36 -5.32
N CYS A 169 14.94 7.62 -6.39
CA CYS A 169 15.37 7.26 -7.75
C CYS A 169 16.61 8.04 -8.20
N PHE A 170 16.88 9.22 -7.63
CA PHE A 170 18.12 9.99 -7.88
C PHE A 170 19.30 9.44 -7.09
N ASP A 171 19.07 8.92 -5.88
CA ASP A 171 20.13 8.39 -5.03
C ASP A 171 20.66 7.04 -5.58
N LEU A 172 19.76 6.19 -6.10
CA LEU A 172 20.14 4.93 -6.77
C LEU A 172 20.95 5.13 -8.05
N SER A 173 20.81 6.28 -8.74
CA SER A 173 21.65 6.60 -9.91
C SER A 173 23.05 7.10 -9.54
N ASN A 174 23.24 7.56 -8.30
CA ASN A 174 24.53 8.06 -7.82
C ASN A 174 25.40 6.96 -7.17
N ASP A 175 24.78 5.90 -6.65
CA ASP A 175 25.48 4.68 -6.22
C ASP A 175 25.51 3.65 -7.34
N GLN A 176 26.43 3.84 -8.29
CA GLN A 176 26.90 2.70 -9.08
C GLN A 176 27.69 1.78 -8.15
N THR A 177 27.31 0.49 -8.15
CA THR A 177 27.93 -0.68 -7.50
C THR A 177 27.55 -0.99 -6.04
N ALA A 178 26.44 -1.71 -5.86
CA ALA A 178 26.43 -3.02 -5.19
C ALA A 178 25.03 -3.67 -5.19
N GLY A 179 24.87 -4.79 -5.90
CA GLY A 179 24.01 -5.87 -5.40
C GLY A 179 22.54 -5.97 -5.83
N LEU A 180 22.15 -5.51 -7.03
CA LEU A 180 20.87 -5.93 -7.63
C LEU A 180 21.10 -6.64 -8.97
N MET A 181 21.87 -7.73 -8.91
CA MET A 181 21.64 -8.88 -9.79
C MET A 181 20.75 -9.86 -9.03
N ARG A 182 19.55 -10.11 -9.56
CA ARG A 182 19.03 -11.46 -9.60
C ARG A 182 19.43 -12.05 -10.95
#